data_AF-A0A930HEV2-F1
#
_entry.id   AF-A0A930HEV2-F1
#
_cell.length_a   1.000
_cell.length_b   1.000
_cell.length_c   1.000
_cell.angle_alpha   90.00
_cell.angle_beta   90.00
_cell.angle_gamma   90.00
#
_symmetry.space_group_name_H-M   'P 1'
#
loop_
_entity.id
_entity.type
_entity.pdbx_description
1 polymer ?
#
loop_
_entity_poly.entity_id
_entity_poly.type
_entity_poly.pdbx_seq_one_letter_code
_entity_poly.pdbx_strand_id
1 'polypeptide(L)'
;GDFIRIGSYADDNEKMSVISLPLMAGGPISITDMPTGNDLKFFQNDEMLALQKDGFVGQPLERNLWNTDGEIWYGQMKDGSWVIGLFNRDQAAATRSIDLTKVGITGTWSARDLWKHADEGTVSDKIEAVIPAHGCKIIKLTK
;
A
#
# COMPACT_ATOMS: atom_id res chain seq x y z
N GLY A 1 -9.73 -11.93 -8.17
CA GLY A 1 -8.36 -11.43 -8.34
C GLY A 1 -7.76 -12.12 -9.53
N ASP A 2 -6.91 -11.42 -10.28
CA ASP A 2 -6.09 -12.04 -11.32
C ASP A 2 -4.90 -12.78 -10.67
N PHE A 3 -4.23 -13.64 -11.43
CA PHE A 3 -3.11 -14.43 -10.95
C PHE A 3 -1.81 -13.61 -10.92
N ILE A 4 -1.10 -13.63 -9.79
CA ILE A 4 0.17 -12.90 -9.64
C ILE A 4 1.33 -13.82 -10.05
N ARG A 5 2.02 -13.43 -11.13
CA ARG A 5 3.29 -14.03 -11.59
C ARG A 5 4.45 -13.17 -11.15
N ILE A 6 4.95 -13.41 -9.93
CA ILE A 6 5.97 -12.52 -9.35
C ILE A 6 7.28 -12.53 -10.15
N GLY A 7 7.59 -13.64 -10.84
CA GLY A 7 8.81 -13.80 -11.62
C GLY A 7 8.85 -12.98 -12.93
N SER A 8 7.72 -12.42 -13.36
CA SER A 8 7.68 -11.58 -14.58
C SER A 8 7.97 -10.10 -14.35
N TYR A 9 8.15 -9.66 -13.10
CA TYR A 9 8.42 -8.27 -12.76
C TYR A 9 9.91 -7.98 -12.70
N ALA A 10 10.30 -6.78 -13.13
CA ALA A 10 11.68 -6.38 -13.35
C ALA A 10 12.44 -6.10 -12.04
N ASP A 11 11.75 -5.59 -11.01
CA ASP A 11 12.37 -5.21 -9.75
C ASP A 11 11.48 -5.48 -8.51
N ASP A 12 12.07 -5.28 -7.32
CA ASP A 12 11.40 -5.46 -6.04
C ASP A 12 10.25 -4.44 -5.84
N ASN A 13 10.31 -3.26 -6.46
CA ASN A 13 9.29 -2.21 -6.30
C ASN A 13 7.99 -2.60 -7.03
N GLU A 14 8.11 -3.12 -8.25
CA GLU A 14 7.00 -3.66 -9.04
C GLU A 14 6.33 -4.82 -8.31
N LYS A 15 7.13 -5.73 -7.72
CA LYS A 15 6.64 -6.86 -6.92
C LYS A 15 5.86 -6.41 -5.69
N MET A 16 6.34 -5.39 -4.97
CA MET A 16 5.60 -4.81 -3.84
C MET A 16 4.29 -4.17 -4.29
N SER A 17 4.32 -3.44 -5.40
CA SER A 17 3.15 -2.73 -5.95
C SER A 17 2.03 -3.70 -6.37
N VAL A 18 2.37 -4.75 -7.13
CA VAL A 18 1.38 -5.74 -7.60
C VAL A 18 0.78 -6.56 -6.46
N ILE A 19 1.52 -6.81 -5.37
CA ILE A 19 0.98 -7.52 -4.20
C ILE A 19 0.12 -6.60 -3.33
N SER A 20 0.54 -5.34 -3.19
CA SER A 20 -0.15 -4.39 -2.33
C SER A 20 -1.50 -3.98 -2.90
N LEU A 21 -1.63 -3.80 -4.21
CA LEU A 21 -2.87 -3.27 -4.80
C LEU A 21 -4.10 -4.20 -4.59
N PRO A 22 -4.03 -5.52 -4.84
CA PRO A 22 -5.10 -6.44 -4.51
C PRO A 22 -5.44 -6.45 -3.02
N LEU A 23 -4.42 -6.42 -2.14
CA LEU A 23 -4.62 -6.36 -0.69
C LEU A 23 -5.36 -5.08 -0.28
N MET A 24 -4.96 -3.93 -0.83
CA MET A 24 -5.61 -2.65 -0.58
C MET A 24 -7.05 -2.65 -1.06
N ALA A 25 -7.36 -3.33 -2.16
CA ALA A 25 -8.72 -3.48 -2.68
C ALA A 25 -9.55 -4.56 -1.94
N GLY A 26 -9.00 -5.23 -0.91
CA GLY A 26 -9.65 -6.34 -0.21
C GLY A 26 -9.76 -7.63 -1.01
N GLY A 27 -8.97 -7.74 -2.08
CA GLY A 27 -8.88 -8.93 -2.91
C GLY A 27 -7.92 -9.99 -2.34
N PRO A 28 -8.04 -11.24 -2.80
CA PRO A 28 -7.12 -12.31 -2.40
C PRO A 28 -5.77 -12.17 -3.11
N ILE A 29 -4.67 -12.47 -2.41
CA ILE A 29 -3.38 -12.77 -3.05
C ILE A 29 -3.45 -14.18 -3.64
N SER A 30 -3.45 -14.30 -4.96
CA SER A 30 -3.48 -15.58 -5.68
C SER A 30 -2.14 -15.82 -6.37
N ILE A 31 -1.29 -16.64 -5.74
CA ILE A 31 0.07 -16.95 -6.19
C ILE A 31 0.01 -18.09 -7.21
N THR A 32 0.60 -17.89 -8.40
CA THR A 32 0.67 -18.96 -9.43
C THR A 32 2.06 -19.50 -9.70
N ASP A 33 3.11 -18.75 -9.39
CA ASP A 33 4.48 -19.23 -9.47
C ASP A 33 4.90 -19.76 -8.10
N MET A 34 5.64 -20.88 -8.03
CA MET A 34 6.23 -21.33 -6.77
C MET A 34 7.27 -20.28 -6.33
N PRO A 35 7.03 -19.50 -5.25
CA PRO A 35 7.99 -18.48 -4.85
C PRO A 35 9.24 -19.17 -4.30
N THR A 36 10.40 -18.96 -4.93
CA THR A 36 11.68 -19.52 -4.49
C THR A 36 12.61 -18.41 -3.99
N GLY A 37 13.34 -18.65 -2.89
CA GLY A 37 14.37 -17.75 -2.41
C GLY A 37 13.85 -16.37 -1.99
N ASN A 38 14.39 -15.30 -2.57
CA ASN A 38 14.11 -13.91 -2.19
C ASN A 38 12.66 -13.47 -2.41
N ASP A 39 11.87 -14.17 -3.23
CA ASP A 39 10.49 -13.79 -3.54
C ASP A 39 9.49 -14.15 -2.44
N LEU A 40 9.86 -15.05 -1.51
CA LEU A 40 9.02 -15.44 -0.38
C LEU A 40 8.69 -14.27 0.54
N LYS A 41 9.63 -13.32 0.68
CA LYS A 41 9.48 -12.15 1.57
C LYS A 41 8.25 -11.29 1.22
N PHE A 42 7.86 -11.24 -0.06
CA PHE A 42 6.73 -10.44 -0.49
C PHE A 42 5.38 -11.07 -0.15
N PHE A 43 5.33 -12.40 -0.03
CA PHE A 43 4.12 -13.14 0.31
C PHE A 43 3.99 -13.41 1.80
N GLN A 44 5.10 -13.38 2.54
CA GLN A 44 5.16 -13.68 3.98
C GLN A 44 5.21 -12.42 4.86
N ASN A 45 4.88 -11.24 4.32
CA ASN A 45 4.77 -10.04 5.12
C ASN A 45 3.53 -10.14 6.03
N ASP A 46 3.75 -10.47 7.31
CA ASP A 46 2.70 -10.67 8.30
C ASP A 46 1.83 -9.42 8.51
N GLU A 47 2.39 -8.21 8.39
CA GLU A 47 1.65 -6.96 8.57
C GLU A 47 0.67 -6.73 7.40
N MET A 48 1.09 -7.04 6.17
CA MET A 48 0.25 -6.99 4.98
C MET A 48 -0.83 -8.09 4.99
N LEU A 49 -0.46 -9.30 5.41
CA LEU A 49 -1.41 -10.40 5.58
C LEU A 49 -2.42 -10.14 6.70
N ALA A 50 -2.04 -9.37 7.73
CA ALA A 50 -2.96 -8.97 8.80
C ALA A 50 -4.11 -8.11 8.25
N LEU A 51 -3.87 -7.27 7.24
CA LEU A 51 -4.93 -6.51 6.56
C LEU A 51 -5.96 -7.45 5.91
N GLN A 52 -5.47 -8.47 5.20
CA GLN A 52 -6.34 -9.46 4.57
C GLN A 52 -7.13 -10.27 5.60
N LYS A 53 -6.48 -10.67 6.71
CA LYS A 53 -7.14 -11.41 7.81
C LYS A 53 -8.20 -10.55 8.52
N ASP A 54 -7.97 -9.24 8.64
CA ASP A 54 -8.96 -8.30 9.18
C ASP A 54 -10.16 -8.14 8.23
N GLY A 55 -10.02 -8.52 6.96
CA GLY A 55 -11.03 -8.26 5.92
C GLY A 55 -11.04 -6.78 5.53
N PHE A 56 -9.88 -6.14 5.57
CA PHE A 56 -9.69 -4.76 5.14
C PHE A 56 -10.12 -4.57 3.68
N VAL A 57 -10.88 -3.51 3.42
CA VAL A 57 -11.27 -3.09 2.07
C VAL A 57 -11.04 -1.60 1.96
N GLY A 58 -10.00 -1.23 1.22
CA GLY A 58 -9.71 0.16 0.88
C GLY A 58 -10.46 0.61 -0.37
N GLN A 59 -10.45 1.92 -0.58
CA GLN A 59 -11.00 2.60 -1.74
C GLN A 59 -9.99 3.61 -2.29
N PRO A 60 -10.00 3.89 -3.60
CA PRO A 60 -9.14 4.91 -4.17
C PRO A 60 -9.63 6.32 -3.75
N LEU A 61 -8.70 7.27 -3.60
CA LEU A 61 -9.00 8.67 -3.31
C LEU A 61 -9.87 9.29 -4.41
N GLU A 62 -9.56 8.99 -5.67
CA GLU A 62 -10.41 9.31 -6.81
C GLU A 62 -10.63 8.09 -7.71
N ARG A 63 -11.82 8.01 -8.31
CA ARG A 63 -12.11 6.99 -9.34
C ARG A 63 -11.47 7.31 -10.69
N ASN A 64 -10.87 8.49 -10.84
CA ASN A 64 -10.21 8.90 -12.06
C ASN A 64 -8.82 8.25 -12.16
N LEU A 65 -8.71 7.21 -12.99
CA LEU A 65 -7.49 6.43 -13.20
C LEU A 65 -6.34 7.19 -13.87
N TRP A 66 -6.60 8.40 -14.39
CA TRP A 66 -5.63 9.24 -15.07
C TRP A 66 -5.09 10.39 -14.20
N ASN A 67 -5.66 10.56 -12.99
CA ASN A 67 -5.16 11.52 -12.00
C ASN A 67 -4.21 10.81 -11.03
N THR A 68 -3.24 11.53 -10.48
CA THR A 68 -2.35 11.05 -9.41
C THR A 68 -3.13 10.63 -8.17
N ASP A 69 -4.28 11.25 -7.92
CA ASP A 69 -5.17 10.88 -6.81
C ASP A 69 -5.83 9.50 -7.04
N GLY A 70 -5.91 9.01 -8.28
CA GLY A 70 -6.36 7.65 -8.59
C GLY A 70 -5.33 6.57 -8.23
N GLU A 71 -4.11 6.96 -7.85
CA GLU A 71 -3.02 6.08 -7.43
C GLU A 71 -2.89 6.02 -5.91
N ILE A 72 -3.75 6.71 -5.18
CA ILE A 72 -3.76 6.72 -3.72
C ILE A 72 -4.95 5.92 -3.24
N TRP A 73 -4.69 4.93 -2.40
CA TRP A 73 -5.68 4.06 -1.80
C TRP A 73 -5.71 4.28 -0.30
N TYR A 74 -6.89 4.22 0.30
CA TYR A 74 -7.03 4.38 1.74
C TYR A 74 -8.22 3.57 2.26
N GLY A 75 -8.18 3.22 3.54
CA GLY A 75 -9.30 2.56 4.20
C GLY A 75 -9.09 2.49 5.71
N GLN A 76 -10.13 2.05 6.41
CA GLN A 76 -10.10 1.87 7.86
C GLN A 76 -10.16 0.38 8.21
N MET A 77 -9.34 -0.04 9.16
CA MET A 77 -9.38 -1.37 9.77
C MET A 77 -10.45 -1.44 10.87
N LYS A 78 -10.84 -2.65 11.28
CA LYS A 78 -11.86 -2.86 12.33
C LYS A 78 -11.44 -2.33 13.70
N ASP A 79 -10.13 -2.29 13.97
CA ASP A 79 -9.56 -1.73 15.20
C ASP A 79 -9.60 -0.19 15.24
N GLY A 80 -10.03 0.46 14.16
CA GLY A 80 -10.07 1.92 14.01
C GLY A 80 -8.80 2.54 13.42
N SER A 81 -7.75 1.74 13.19
CA SER A 81 -6.54 2.15 12.47
C SER A 81 -6.85 2.47 11.01
N TRP A 82 -6.06 3.36 10.42
CA TRP A 82 -6.16 3.66 8.99
C TRP A 82 -5.01 3.03 8.23
N VAL A 83 -5.24 2.65 6.97
CA VAL A 83 -4.20 2.18 6.07
C VAL A 83 -4.27 3.00 4.81
N ILE A 84 -3.11 3.52 4.38
CA ILE A 84 -2.95 4.38 3.21
C ILE A 84 -1.87 3.76 2.32
N GLY A 85 -2.20 3.54 1.06
CA GLY A 85 -1.29 3.05 0.04
C GLY A 85 -1.03 4.13 -1.01
N LEU A 86 0.23 4.50 -1.18
CA LEU A 86 0.69 5.42 -2.22
C LEU A 86 1.32 4.58 -3.32
N PHE A 87 0.80 4.67 -4.54
CA PHE A 87 1.33 3.98 -5.71
C PHE A 87 1.87 4.98 -6.72
N ASN A 88 2.90 4.58 -7.46
CA ASN A 88 3.44 5.36 -8.56
C ASN A 88 3.41 4.51 -9.83
N ARG A 89 2.58 4.87 -10.82
CA ARG A 89 2.53 4.18 -12.11
C ARG A 89 3.43 4.84 -13.16
N ASP A 90 4.13 5.92 -12.80
CA ASP A 90 5.07 6.59 -13.70
C ASP A 90 6.35 5.75 -13.90
N GLN A 91 7.02 6.01 -15.02
CA GLN A 91 8.32 5.42 -15.37
C GLN A 91 9.50 6.02 -14.57
N ALA A 92 9.24 7.06 -13.77
CA ALA A 92 10.23 7.75 -12.97
C ALA A 92 9.77 7.87 -11.52
N ALA A 93 10.72 8.09 -10.60
CA ALA A 93 10.39 8.36 -9.21
C ALA A 93 9.55 9.64 -9.12
N ALA A 94 8.46 9.59 -8.35
CA ALA A 94 7.54 10.69 -8.23
C ALA A 94 7.07 10.84 -6.78
N THR A 95 6.84 12.09 -6.37
CA THR A 95 6.27 12.38 -5.06
C THR A 95 4.78 12.13 -5.09
N ARG A 96 4.28 11.37 -4.11
CA ARG A 96 2.85 11.19 -3.85
C ARG A 96 2.55 11.74 -2.48
N SER A 97 1.50 12.54 -2.40
CA SER A 97 1.07 13.17 -1.16
C SER A 97 -0.44 13.09 -1.00
N ILE A 98 -0.87 12.95 0.25
CA ILE A 98 -2.27 12.95 0.64
C ILE A 98 -2.44 13.77 1.90
N ASP A 99 -3.38 14.71 1.85
CA ASP A 99 -3.83 15.44 3.03
C ASP A 99 -4.80 14.55 3.81
N LEU A 100 -4.51 14.28 5.08
CA LEU A 100 -5.32 13.41 5.93
C LEU A 100 -6.75 13.94 6.10
N THR A 101 -6.91 15.26 6.07
CA THR A 101 -8.20 15.93 6.16
C THR A 101 -9.11 15.64 4.96
N LYS A 102 -8.57 15.36 3.76
CA LYS A 102 -9.36 14.98 2.57
C LYS A 102 -10.07 13.64 2.74
N VAL A 103 -9.50 12.75 3.55
CA VAL A 103 -10.06 11.42 3.85
C VAL A 103 -10.74 11.35 5.21
N GLY A 104 -10.93 12.50 5.88
CA GLY A 104 -11.60 12.58 7.17
C GLY A 104 -10.75 12.11 8.36
N ILE A 105 -9.45 11.91 8.17
CA ILE A 105 -8.51 11.56 9.23
C ILE A 105 -8.06 12.87 9.89
N THR A 106 -8.31 12.98 11.20
CA THR A 106 -7.94 14.16 11.99
C THR A 106 -7.18 13.77 13.25
N GLY A 107 -6.38 14.69 13.77
CA GLY A 107 -5.52 14.47 14.93
C GLY A 107 -4.16 13.88 14.57
N THR A 108 -3.36 13.58 15.60
CA THR A 108 -2.02 12.99 15.44
C THR A 108 -2.11 11.47 15.47
N TRP A 109 -1.49 10.83 14.49
CA TRP A 109 -1.43 9.37 14.35
C TRP A 109 0.02 8.92 14.26
N SER A 110 0.33 7.74 14.80
CA SER A 110 1.61 7.07 14.59
C SER A 110 1.61 6.39 13.22
N ALA A 111 2.60 6.70 12.39
CA ALA A 111 2.76 6.15 11.05
C ALA A 111 3.78 5.02 11.05
N ARG A 112 3.40 3.89 10.44
CA ARG A 112 4.27 2.71 10.28
C ARG A 112 4.27 2.25 8.82
N ASP A 113 5.46 2.12 8.24
CA ASP A 113 5.64 1.54 6.90
C ASP A 113 5.59 0.01 6.99
N LEU A 114 4.56 -0.58 6.38
CA LEU A 114 4.30 -2.02 6.44
C LEU A 114 5.30 -2.86 5.63
N TRP A 115 5.91 -2.28 4.59
CA TRP A 115 6.93 -2.97 3.80
C TRP A 115 8.30 -2.95 4.45
N LYS A 116 8.63 -1.85 5.13
CA LYS A 116 9.90 -1.70 5.86
C LYS A 116 9.84 -2.22 7.31
N HIS A 117 8.66 -2.55 7.81
CA HIS A 117 8.44 -2.90 9.22
C HIS A 117 8.97 -1.83 10.19
N ALA A 118 8.86 -0.55 9.79
CA ALA A 118 9.52 0.56 10.45
C ALA A 118 8.50 1.66 10.82
N ASP A 119 8.59 2.15 12.06
CA ASP A 119 7.83 3.30 12.49
C ASP A 119 8.47 4.57 11.93
N GLU A 120 7.67 5.40 11.26
CA GLU A 120 8.11 6.65 10.61
C GLU A 120 7.76 7.88 11.45
N GLY A 121 7.44 7.68 12.73
CA GLY A 121 7.05 8.74 13.67
C GLY A 121 5.57 9.05 13.62
N THR A 122 5.21 10.30 13.89
CA THR A 122 3.81 10.74 13.96
C THR A 122 3.46 11.70 12.83
N VAL A 123 2.23 11.61 12.34
CA VAL A 123 1.69 12.47 11.27
C VAL A 123 0.35 13.07 11.71
N SER A 124 0.14 14.35 11.38
CA SER A 124 -1.07 15.11 11.72
C SER A 124 -1.82 15.66 10.51
N ASP A 125 -1.09 16.10 9.48
CA ASP A 125 -1.67 16.93 8.41
C ASP A 125 -1.62 16.24 7.04
N LYS A 126 -0.43 15.83 6.61
CA LYS A 126 -0.21 15.20 5.31
C LYS A 126 0.78 14.04 5.40
N ILE A 127 0.57 13.04 4.57
CA ILE A 127 1.55 12.01 4.28
C ILE A 127 2.14 12.32 2.91
N GLU A 128 3.47 12.34 2.82
CA GLU A 128 4.19 12.61 1.59
C GLU A 128 5.39 11.66 1.51
N ALA A 129 5.54 11.00 0.35
CA ALA A 129 6.65 10.10 0.11
C ALA A 129 7.09 10.16 -1.35
N VAL A 130 8.40 10.07 -1.56
CA VAL A 130 8.98 9.84 -2.89
C VAL A 130 8.90 8.35 -3.17
N ILE A 131 8.10 7.97 -4.17
CA ILE A 131 7.88 6.58 -4.56
C ILE A 131 8.70 6.31 -5.82
N PRO A 132 9.55 5.26 -5.85
CA PRO A 132 10.24 4.84 -7.06
C PRO A 132 9.29 4.57 -8.23
N ALA A 133 9.83 4.53 -9.46
CA ALA A 133 9.06 4.11 -10.62
C ALA A 133 8.41 2.74 -10.36
N HIS A 134 7.13 2.62 -10.70
CA HIS A 134 6.31 1.41 -10.48
C HIS A 134 6.25 0.89 -9.02
N GLY A 135 6.71 1.69 -8.06
CA GLY A 135 6.74 1.31 -6.65
C GLY A 135 5.45 1.61 -5.91
N CYS A 136 5.41 1.18 -4.66
CA CYS A 136 4.37 1.55 -3.71
C CYS A 136 4.93 1.77 -2.32
N LYS A 137 4.17 2.47 -1.48
CA LYS A 137 4.40 2.56 -0.04
C LYS A 137 3.08 2.39 0.68
N ILE A 138 3.03 1.46 1.63
CA ILE A 138 1.84 1.17 2.43
C ILE A 138 2.12 1.58 3.87
N ILE A 139 1.30 2.49 4.37
CA ILE A 139 1.44 3.09 5.70
C ILE A 139 0.21 2.73 6.51
N LYS A 140 0.43 2.17 7.70
CA LYS A 140 -0.61 2.04 8.73
C LYS A 140 -0.51 3.19 9.71
N LEU A 141 -1.65 3.78 10.02
CA LEU A 141 -1.84 4.83 11.01
C LEU A 141 -2.56 4.26 12.23
N THR A 142 -1.93 4.35 13.39
CA THR A 142 -2.50 3.94 14.67
C THR A 142 -2.56 5.10 15.65
N LYS A 143 -3.52 5.08 16.57
CA LYS A 143 -3.54 6.00 17.72
C LYS A 143 -2.74 5.44 18.87
#